data_AF-A0A969R813-F1
#
_entry.id   AF-A0A969R813-F1
#
_cell.length_a   1.000
_cell.length_b   1.000
_cell.length_c   1.000
_cell.angle_alpha   90.00
_cell.angle_beta   90.00
_cell.angle_gamma   90.00
#
_symmetry.space_group_name_H-M   'P 1'
#
loop_
_entity.id
_entity.type
_entity.pdbx_description
1 polymer ?
#
loop_
_entity_poly.entity_id
_entity_poly.type
_entity_poly.pdbx_seq_one_letter_code
_entity_poly.pdbx_strand_id
1 'polypeptide(L)'
;MAVTTSPKSKSKSKSKSFPAWAFLSLATNGLLFVTVALLLVKTDRALPPSQVKVIPISTPKTDAEEAASLATSLIANLQPRQQLTYEQWVDLLDKEAAAIVKNNPNRLTVLAGDSLSLWFPAELLPADRTWLNQSISGETSAGLLKRLDLFEKAEPQAIFVMIGINDLLKGGSDKELLDYYQRIIKTLKKNHPKSKIIVQSILPHANRSTVENPDRLSNVSNQRIYNLNRKIAAIVKESKLHYLDLQPLFTNNEGYLRSELTTDGLHLSSQGYLVWRSAIQTFSQLVLESELLAKP
;
A
#
# COMPACT_ATOMS: atom_id res chain seq x y z
N MET A 1 54.96 20.96 -36.84
CA MET A 1 55.39 19.55 -36.64
C MET A 1 55.83 19.37 -35.18
N ALA A 2 55.68 18.14 -34.65
CA ALA A 2 55.92 17.64 -33.28
C ALA A 2 54.87 18.08 -32.23
N VAL A 3 53.89 17.29 -31.75
CA VAL A 3 53.72 15.86 -31.37
C VAL A 3 54.28 15.51 -29.97
N THR A 4 53.36 15.52 -28.98
CA THR A 4 53.16 14.59 -27.83
C THR A 4 54.31 14.38 -26.81
N THR A 5 54.09 14.26 -25.50
CA THR A 5 53.29 13.23 -24.80
C THR A 5 53.11 13.60 -23.32
N SER A 6 52.01 13.12 -22.73
CA SER A 6 51.66 13.19 -21.30
C SER A 6 51.87 11.81 -20.64
N PRO A 7 52.25 11.68 -19.35
CA PRO A 7 52.56 10.38 -18.77
C PRO A 7 51.30 9.63 -18.30
N LYS A 8 51.16 8.37 -18.75
CA LYS A 8 50.15 7.40 -18.28
C LYS A 8 50.53 6.87 -16.90
N SER A 9 49.64 7.02 -15.91
CA SER A 9 49.71 6.25 -14.66
C SER A 9 49.12 4.85 -14.87
N LYS A 10 49.83 3.81 -14.41
CA LYS A 10 49.36 2.41 -14.43
C LYS A 10 48.67 2.11 -13.10
N SER A 11 47.36 1.87 -13.14
CA SER A 11 46.59 1.32 -12.01
C SER A 11 46.66 -0.21 -12.01
N LYS A 12 47.08 -0.80 -10.89
CA LYS A 12 47.15 -2.25 -10.65
C LYS A 12 45.74 -2.80 -10.38
N SER A 13 45.36 -3.85 -11.11
CA SER A 13 44.18 -4.68 -10.87
C SER A 13 44.24 -5.34 -9.46
N LYS A 14 43.24 -5.07 -8.61
CA LYS A 14 42.97 -5.83 -7.38
C LYS A 14 41.84 -6.83 -7.66
N SER A 15 42.12 -8.12 -7.53
CA SER A 15 41.12 -9.19 -7.55
C SER A 15 40.14 -9.03 -6.38
N LYS A 16 38.83 -9.04 -6.66
CA LYS A 16 37.78 -9.04 -5.64
C LYS A 16 37.68 -10.44 -5.01
N SER A 17 38.19 -10.62 -3.79
CA SER A 17 37.89 -11.80 -2.97
C SER A 17 36.55 -11.60 -2.26
N PHE A 18 35.66 -12.60 -2.35
CA PHE A 18 34.36 -12.57 -1.66
C PHE A 18 34.55 -12.64 -0.14
N PRO A 19 33.77 -11.86 0.64
CA PRO A 19 33.90 -11.85 2.09
C PRO A 19 33.32 -13.13 2.72
N ALA A 20 34.00 -13.64 3.75
CA ALA A 20 33.66 -14.91 4.42
C ALA A 20 32.22 -15.00 4.95
N TRP A 21 31.58 -13.86 5.27
CA TRP A 21 30.17 -13.85 5.71
C TRP A 21 29.18 -14.24 4.59
N ALA A 22 29.54 -14.04 3.32
CA ALA A 22 28.71 -14.45 2.19
C ALA A 22 28.65 -15.98 2.05
N PHE A 23 29.76 -16.67 2.37
CA PHE A 23 29.80 -18.13 2.44
C PHE A 23 29.02 -18.67 3.64
N LEU A 24 29.06 -17.98 4.78
CA LEU A 24 28.28 -18.37 5.96
C LEU A 24 26.77 -18.27 5.69
N SER A 25 26.33 -17.21 5.01
CA SER A 25 24.92 -17.03 4.60
C SER A 25 24.45 -18.08 3.58
N LEU A 26 25.29 -18.45 2.62
CA LEU A 26 24.97 -19.53 1.67
C LEU A 26 24.86 -20.89 2.38
N ALA A 27 25.75 -21.16 3.35
CA ALA A 27 25.74 -22.40 4.10
C ALA A 27 24.51 -22.51 5.02
N THR A 28 24.10 -21.42 5.69
CA THR A 28 22.92 -21.42 6.56
C THR A 28 21.62 -21.57 5.76
N ASN A 29 21.52 -20.92 4.60
CA ASN A 29 20.35 -21.05 3.72
C ASN A 29 20.28 -22.43 3.05
N GLY A 30 21.43 -23.01 2.68
CA GLY A 30 21.51 -24.37 2.17
C GLY A 30 21.09 -25.42 3.20
N LEU A 31 21.51 -25.28 4.46
CA LEU A 31 21.13 -26.19 5.54
C LEU A 31 19.62 -26.16 5.80
N LEU A 32 19.00 -24.98 5.74
CA LEU A 32 17.55 -24.81 5.90
C LEU A 32 16.75 -25.49 4.78
N PHE A 33 17.23 -25.41 3.53
CA PHE A 33 16.60 -26.09 2.39
C PHE A 33 16.69 -27.61 2.52
N VAL A 34 17.82 -28.15 2.98
CA VAL A 34 18.00 -29.58 3.18
C VAL A 34 17.13 -30.12 4.32
N THR A 35 16.98 -29.39 5.43
CA THR A 35 16.08 -29.81 6.52
C THR A 35 14.62 -29.80 6.10
N VAL A 36 14.17 -28.80 5.35
CA VAL A 36 12.81 -28.76 4.80
C VAL A 36 12.57 -29.91 3.81
N ALA A 37 13.53 -30.19 2.93
CA ALA A 37 13.44 -31.33 1.99
C ALA A 37 13.42 -32.69 2.71
N LEU A 38 14.23 -32.86 3.76
CA LEU A 38 14.24 -34.09 4.56
C LEU A 38 12.97 -34.28 5.39
N LEU A 39 12.34 -33.21 5.85
CA LEU A 39 11.03 -33.26 6.52
C LEU A 39 9.94 -33.70 5.54
N LEU A 40 9.96 -33.20 4.30
CA LEU A 40 9.03 -33.61 3.25
C LEU A 40 9.22 -35.07 2.80
N VAL A 41 10.48 -35.53 2.70
CA VAL A 41 10.79 -36.93 2.34
C VAL A 41 10.46 -37.92 3.47
N LYS A 42 10.54 -37.49 4.74
CA LYS A 42 10.17 -38.33 5.90
C LYS A 42 8.65 -38.59 5.98
N THR A 43 7.82 -37.71 5.43
CA THR A 43 6.37 -37.91 5.36
C THR A 43 5.93 -38.98 4.36
N ASP A 44 6.79 -39.34 3.39
CA ASP A 44 6.47 -40.31 2.32
C ASP A 44 7.03 -41.73 2.55
N ARG A 45 7.60 -42.05 3.72
CA ARG A 45 8.15 -43.39 4.00
C ARG A 45 7.55 -44.02 5.25
N ALA A 46 6.41 -44.68 5.07
CA ALA A 46 5.99 -45.77 5.95
C ALA A 46 5.41 -46.96 5.13
N LEU A 47 6.20 -48.05 5.11
CA LEU A 47 5.89 -49.48 4.89
C LEU A 47 6.01 -50.12 3.47
N PRO A 48 6.42 -51.41 3.38
CA PRO A 48 7.13 -52.03 2.23
C PRO A 48 6.23 -52.92 1.34
N PRO A 49 6.73 -53.50 0.20
CA PRO A 49 5.87 -54.02 -0.86
C PRO A 49 5.45 -55.47 -0.63
N SER A 50 4.19 -55.80 -0.92
CA SER A 50 3.74 -57.19 -1.10
C SER A 50 3.04 -57.33 -2.45
N GLN A 51 3.53 -58.29 -3.22
CA GLN A 51 3.03 -58.72 -4.53
C GLN A 51 1.68 -59.43 -4.36
N VAL A 52 0.59 -58.97 -5.00
CA VAL A 52 -0.50 -59.87 -5.48
C VAL A 52 -1.18 -59.29 -6.73
N LYS A 53 -1.32 -60.21 -7.69
CA LYS A 53 -2.12 -60.27 -8.93
C LYS A 53 -3.42 -59.44 -9.03
N VAL A 54 -3.62 -58.91 -10.24
CA VAL A 54 -4.85 -58.26 -10.75
C VAL A 54 -6.05 -59.22 -10.77
N ILE A 55 -7.18 -58.80 -10.18
CA ILE A 55 -8.55 -59.22 -10.49
C ILE A 55 -9.44 -57.95 -10.40
N PRO A 56 -10.28 -57.63 -11.39
CA PRO A 56 -11.09 -56.42 -11.37
C PRO A 56 -12.37 -56.65 -10.53
N ILE A 57 -12.49 -55.95 -9.41
CA ILE A 57 -13.74 -55.84 -8.67
C ILE A 57 -14.00 -54.36 -8.41
N SER A 58 -15.12 -53.88 -8.97
CA SER A 58 -15.70 -52.56 -8.73
C SER A 58 -15.79 -52.27 -7.24
N THR A 59 -15.16 -51.18 -6.79
CA THR A 59 -15.38 -50.60 -5.46
C THR A 59 -15.82 -49.14 -5.60
N PRO A 60 -16.67 -48.65 -4.69
CA PRO A 60 -17.25 -47.31 -4.78
C PRO A 60 -16.15 -46.27 -4.49
N LYS A 61 -16.18 -45.15 -5.22
CA LYS A 61 -15.29 -44.00 -4.95
C LYS A 61 -15.41 -43.61 -3.48
N THR A 62 -14.30 -43.73 -2.76
CA THR A 62 -14.18 -43.31 -1.36
C THR A 62 -14.41 -41.80 -1.25
N ASP A 63 -15.09 -41.37 -0.19
CA ASP A 63 -15.39 -39.97 0.17
C ASP A 63 -14.16 -39.02 0.06
N ALA A 64 -12.94 -39.56 0.17
CA ALA A 64 -11.69 -38.83 -0.01
C ALA A 64 -11.41 -38.39 -1.46
N GLU A 65 -11.76 -39.18 -2.47
CA GLU A 65 -11.61 -38.79 -3.89
C GLU A 65 -12.69 -37.80 -4.32
N GLU A 66 -13.91 -37.94 -3.77
CA GLU A 66 -14.98 -36.98 -4.01
C GLU A 66 -14.67 -35.66 -3.30
N ALA A 67 -14.16 -35.68 -2.07
CA ALA A 67 -13.66 -34.50 -1.36
C ALA A 67 -12.45 -33.86 -2.05
N ALA A 68 -11.53 -34.65 -2.60
CA ALA A 68 -10.38 -34.14 -3.36
C ALA A 68 -10.81 -33.56 -4.71
N SER A 69 -11.80 -34.17 -5.39
CA SER A 69 -12.40 -33.66 -6.62
C SER A 69 -13.24 -32.40 -6.36
N LEU A 70 -13.98 -32.34 -5.25
CA LEU A 70 -14.68 -31.15 -4.76
C LEU A 70 -13.68 -30.06 -4.39
N ALA A 71 -12.59 -30.37 -3.70
CA ALA A 71 -11.53 -29.41 -3.38
C ALA A 71 -10.82 -28.93 -4.65
N THR A 72 -10.53 -29.82 -5.61
CA THR A 72 -9.88 -29.48 -6.88
C THR A 72 -10.82 -28.67 -7.78
N SER A 73 -12.12 -28.97 -7.78
CA SER A 73 -13.13 -28.17 -8.49
C SER A 73 -13.49 -26.87 -7.77
N LEU A 74 -13.40 -26.80 -6.44
CA LEU A 74 -13.49 -25.56 -5.66
C LEU A 74 -12.28 -24.67 -5.91
N ILE A 75 -11.08 -25.24 -5.98
CA ILE A 75 -9.83 -24.54 -6.32
C ILE A 75 -9.82 -24.13 -7.80
N ALA A 76 -10.35 -24.95 -8.71
CA ALA A 76 -10.50 -24.62 -10.13
C ALA A 76 -11.65 -23.61 -10.39
N ASN A 77 -12.66 -23.55 -9.52
CA ASN A 77 -13.74 -22.57 -9.52
C ASN A 77 -13.42 -21.33 -8.68
N LEU A 78 -12.21 -21.20 -8.14
CA LEU A 78 -11.65 -19.88 -7.84
C LEU A 78 -11.45 -19.18 -9.18
N GLN A 79 -12.54 -18.61 -9.69
CA GLN A 79 -12.52 -17.66 -10.79
C GLN A 79 -11.32 -16.73 -10.56
N PRO A 80 -10.49 -16.44 -11.57
CA PRO A 80 -9.46 -15.42 -11.42
C PRO A 80 -10.18 -14.20 -10.84
N ARG A 81 -9.78 -13.73 -9.63
CA ARG A 81 -10.49 -12.66 -8.90
C ARG A 81 -10.88 -11.60 -9.92
N GLN A 82 -12.16 -11.56 -10.30
CA GLN A 82 -12.59 -10.66 -11.34
C GLN A 82 -12.39 -9.27 -10.77
N GLN A 83 -11.40 -8.55 -11.30
CA GLN A 83 -11.05 -7.24 -10.79
C GLN A 83 -12.27 -6.34 -11.02
N LEU A 84 -12.84 -5.81 -9.94
CA LEU A 84 -14.06 -5.00 -10.00
C LEU A 84 -13.86 -3.82 -10.96
N THR A 85 -14.89 -3.51 -11.76
CA THR A 85 -14.91 -2.26 -12.53
C THR A 85 -14.93 -1.06 -11.59
N TYR A 86 -14.66 0.14 -12.12
CA TYR A 86 -14.76 1.36 -11.32
C TYR A 86 -16.18 1.56 -10.76
N GLU A 87 -17.24 1.33 -11.56
CA GLU A 87 -18.61 1.43 -11.03
C GLU A 87 -18.88 0.40 -9.93
N GLN A 88 -18.40 -0.83 -10.09
CA GLN A 88 -18.55 -1.86 -9.06
C GLN A 88 -17.81 -1.51 -7.76
N TRP A 89 -16.65 -0.85 -7.85
CA TRP A 89 -15.96 -0.31 -6.67
C TRP A 89 -16.77 0.80 -6.01
N VAL A 90 -17.31 1.73 -6.79
CA VAL A 90 -18.17 2.82 -6.27
C VAL A 90 -19.40 2.24 -5.57
N ASP A 91 -20.07 1.27 -6.17
CA ASP A 91 -21.24 0.60 -5.60
C ASP A 91 -20.90 -0.16 -4.31
N LEU A 92 -19.72 -0.77 -4.23
CA LEU A 92 -19.25 -1.43 -3.01
C LEU A 92 -19.03 -0.41 -1.89
N LEU A 93 -18.33 0.68 -2.19
CA LEU A 93 -18.05 1.74 -1.21
C LEU A 93 -19.33 2.43 -0.71
N ASP A 94 -20.34 2.61 -1.57
CA ASP A 94 -21.66 3.12 -1.20
C ASP A 94 -22.36 2.19 -0.20
N LYS A 95 -22.36 0.88 -0.47
CA LYS A 95 -22.94 -0.13 0.43
C LYS A 95 -22.23 -0.18 1.78
N GLU A 96 -20.90 -0.09 1.80
CA GLU A 96 -20.12 -0.04 3.03
C GLU A 96 -20.42 1.22 3.85
N ALA A 97 -20.50 2.38 3.20
CA ALA A 97 -20.87 3.63 3.86
C ALA A 97 -22.29 3.56 4.44
N ALA A 98 -23.26 3.05 3.68
CA ALA A 98 -24.63 2.85 4.16
C ALA A 98 -24.71 1.87 5.35
N ALA A 99 -23.91 0.79 5.33
CA ALA A 99 -23.83 -0.15 6.44
C ALA A 99 -23.23 0.49 7.70
N ILE A 100 -22.20 1.31 7.56
CA ILE A 100 -21.60 2.06 8.68
C ILE A 100 -22.59 3.04 9.30
N VAL A 101 -23.39 3.75 8.50
CA VAL A 101 -24.45 4.64 8.99
C VAL A 101 -25.44 3.86 9.87
N LYS A 102 -25.85 2.67 9.42
CA LYS A 102 -26.78 1.82 10.18
C LYS A 102 -26.18 1.33 11.50
N ASN A 103 -24.90 0.98 11.51
CA ASN A 103 -24.21 0.49 12.70
C ASN A 103 -23.87 1.61 13.70
N ASN A 104 -23.77 2.86 13.22
CA ASN A 104 -23.46 4.07 13.99
C ASN A 104 -22.31 3.88 14.99
N PRO A 105 -21.10 3.51 14.54
CA PRO A 105 -20.00 3.19 15.43
C PRO A 105 -19.47 4.44 16.13
N ASN A 106 -19.02 4.26 17.37
CA ASN A 106 -18.29 5.30 18.08
C ASN A 106 -16.94 5.59 17.40
N ARG A 107 -16.55 6.88 17.37
CA ARG A 107 -15.26 7.36 16.84
C ARG A 107 -14.99 6.98 15.38
N LEU A 108 -16.00 6.96 14.52
CA LEU A 108 -15.81 6.65 13.10
C LEU A 108 -14.71 7.52 12.47
N THR A 109 -13.79 6.89 11.74
CA THR A 109 -12.75 7.55 10.96
C THR A 109 -12.78 7.05 9.53
N VAL A 110 -12.69 7.95 8.55
CA VAL A 110 -12.66 7.61 7.12
C VAL A 110 -11.24 7.75 6.58
N LEU A 111 -10.78 6.75 5.82
CA LEU A 111 -9.65 6.87 4.91
C LEU A 111 -10.18 7.13 3.50
N ALA A 112 -9.71 8.19 2.86
CA ALA A 112 -10.07 8.53 1.49
C ALA A 112 -8.79 8.69 0.65
N GLY A 113 -8.72 8.01 -0.49
CA GLY A 113 -7.51 8.01 -1.30
C GLY A 113 -7.47 6.97 -2.40
N ASP A 114 -6.26 6.58 -2.78
CA ASP A 114 -5.99 5.64 -3.86
C ASP A 114 -5.52 4.25 -3.38
N SER A 115 -4.73 3.53 -4.19
CA SER A 115 -4.20 2.20 -3.86
C SER A 115 -3.39 2.17 -2.57
N LEU A 116 -2.67 3.26 -2.24
CA LEU A 116 -1.88 3.34 -1.02
C LEU A 116 -2.76 3.26 0.23
N SER A 117 -3.90 3.93 0.22
CA SER A 117 -4.87 3.88 1.33
C SER A 117 -5.74 2.62 1.27
N LEU A 118 -6.11 2.16 0.08
CA LEU A 118 -6.94 0.95 -0.10
C LEU A 118 -6.25 -0.28 0.50
N TRP A 119 -4.93 -0.40 0.32
CA TRP A 119 -4.16 -1.55 0.80
C TRP A 119 -3.60 -1.37 2.21
N PHE A 120 -4.01 -0.33 2.94
CA PHE A 120 -3.67 -0.18 4.35
C PHE A 120 -4.26 -1.36 5.14
N PRO A 121 -3.43 -2.23 5.74
CA PRO A 121 -3.96 -3.38 6.50
C PRO A 121 -4.77 -2.90 7.70
N ALA A 122 -6.01 -3.38 7.82
CA ALA A 122 -6.93 -2.92 8.85
C ALA A 122 -6.42 -3.19 10.27
N GLU A 123 -5.65 -4.27 10.46
CA GLU A 123 -5.06 -4.68 11.73
C GLU A 123 -3.94 -3.72 12.19
N LEU A 124 -3.38 -2.95 11.26
CA LEU A 124 -2.38 -1.93 11.56
C LEU A 124 -3.02 -0.59 11.91
N LEU A 125 -4.29 -0.36 11.58
CA LEU A 125 -4.94 0.89 11.96
C LEU A 125 -5.19 0.94 13.48
N PRO A 126 -5.19 2.13 14.11
CA PRO A 126 -5.52 2.31 15.51
C PRO A 126 -6.83 1.61 15.90
N ALA A 127 -6.76 0.70 16.89
CA ALA A 127 -7.89 -0.14 17.31
C ALA A 127 -8.90 0.58 18.22
N ASP A 128 -8.61 1.82 18.63
CA ASP A 128 -9.44 2.63 19.52
C ASP A 128 -10.64 3.30 18.81
N ARG A 129 -10.84 2.98 17.53
CA ARG A 129 -11.82 3.59 16.63
C ARG A 129 -12.19 2.67 15.47
N THR A 130 -13.32 2.94 14.84
CA THR A 130 -13.74 2.22 13.62
C THR A 130 -13.24 2.94 12.39
N TRP A 131 -12.71 2.18 11.43
CA TRP A 131 -12.19 2.70 10.17
C TRP A 131 -13.09 2.29 9.01
N LEU A 132 -13.51 3.28 8.22
CA LEU A 132 -14.17 3.07 6.93
C LEU A 132 -13.19 3.45 5.82
N ASN A 133 -12.77 2.48 5.01
CA ASN A 133 -11.84 2.71 3.92
C ASN A 133 -12.60 3.02 2.62
N GLN A 134 -12.55 4.27 2.17
CA GLN A 134 -13.21 4.80 0.97
C GLN A 134 -12.19 5.07 -0.14
N SER A 135 -11.27 4.13 -0.36
CA SER A 135 -10.20 4.25 -1.34
C SER A 135 -10.38 3.31 -2.53
N ILE A 136 -9.89 3.73 -3.71
CA ILE A 136 -9.95 2.94 -4.95
C ILE A 136 -8.56 2.91 -5.59
N SER A 137 -8.11 1.76 -6.07
CA SER A 137 -6.82 1.67 -6.78
C SER A 137 -6.81 2.53 -8.05
N GLY A 138 -5.73 3.28 -8.29
CA GLY A 138 -5.60 4.16 -9.47
C GLY A 138 -6.44 5.44 -9.44
N GLU A 139 -7.08 5.73 -8.30
CA GLU A 139 -7.93 6.90 -8.11
C GLU A 139 -7.17 8.22 -8.32
N THR A 140 -7.81 9.19 -8.98
CA THR A 140 -7.29 10.56 -9.11
C THR A 140 -8.05 11.52 -8.18
N SER A 141 -7.50 12.70 -7.95
CA SER A 141 -8.18 13.76 -7.18
C SER A 141 -9.56 14.11 -7.76
N ALA A 142 -9.67 14.12 -9.10
CA ALA A 142 -10.95 14.31 -9.79
C ALA A 142 -11.96 13.18 -9.53
N GLY A 143 -11.49 11.93 -9.52
CA GLY A 143 -12.32 10.76 -9.26
C GLY A 143 -12.81 10.72 -7.81
N LEU A 144 -11.90 10.94 -6.85
CA LEU A 144 -12.26 11.07 -5.44
C LEU A 144 -13.30 12.15 -5.20
N LEU A 145 -13.13 13.34 -5.79
CA LEU A 145 -14.08 14.45 -5.65
C LEU A 145 -15.51 14.07 -6.06
N LYS A 146 -15.67 13.28 -7.13
CA LYS A 146 -16.99 12.88 -7.66
C LYS A 146 -17.77 11.96 -6.72
N ARG A 147 -17.11 11.33 -5.76
CA ARG A 147 -17.71 10.30 -4.89
C ARG A 147 -17.59 10.60 -3.40
N LEU A 148 -17.29 11.85 -3.03
CA LEU A 148 -17.28 12.26 -1.63
C LEU A 148 -18.67 12.14 -0.98
N ASP A 149 -19.74 12.20 -1.78
CA ASP A 149 -21.11 12.12 -1.28
C ASP A 149 -21.50 10.69 -0.82
N LEU A 150 -20.74 9.65 -1.21
CA LEU A 150 -21.01 8.26 -0.80
C LEU A 150 -21.06 8.10 0.73
N PHE A 151 -20.22 8.85 1.44
CA PHE A 151 -20.16 8.80 2.90
C PHE A 151 -20.65 10.09 3.56
N GLU A 152 -21.39 10.96 2.85
CA GLU A 152 -21.94 12.23 3.39
C GLU A 152 -22.73 12.01 4.69
N LYS A 153 -23.51 10.93 4.76
CA LYS A 153 -24.36 10.59 5.91
C LYS A 153 -23.61 9.92 7.06
N ALA A 154 -22.33 9.56 6.89
CA ALA A 154 -21.58 8.77 7.87
C ALA A 154 -21.12 9.58 9.08
N GLU A 155 -21.15 10.92 9.03
CA GLU A 155 -20.74 11.83 10.12
C GLU A 155 -19.45 11.41 10.86
N PRO A 156 -18.33 11.15 10.16
CA PRO A 156 -17.12 10.65 10.79
C PRO A 156 -16.52 11.67 11.78
N GLN A 157 -15.87 11.22 12.84
CA GLN A 157 -15.09 12.11 13.71
C GLN A 157 -13.87 12.67 12.98
N ALA A 158 -13.22 11.86 12.15
CA ALA A 158 -12.02 12.24 11.40
C ALA A 158 -12.02 11.69 9.97
N ILE A 159 -11.42 12.43 9.04
CA ILE A 159 -11.28 12.05 7.63
C ILE A 159 -9.83 12.27 7.23
N PHE A 160 -9.14 11.19 6.87
CA PHE A 160 -7.77 11.20 6.39
C PHE A 160 -7.75 11.12 4.87
N VAL A 161 -7.16 12.10 4.21
CA VAL A 161 -7.12 12.20 2.74
C VAL A 161 -5.68 12.12 2.24
N MET A 162 -5.37 11.14 1.39
CA MET A 162 -4.14 11.08 0.60
C MET A 162 -4.50 10.79 -0.85
N ILE A 163 -4.21 11.73 -1.76
CA ILE A 163 -4.51 11.56 -3.18
C ILE A 163 -3.54 12.40 -4.04
N GLY A 164 -3.29 11.99 -5.27
CA GLY A 164 -2.62 12.86 -6.25
C GLY A 164 -1.50 12.20 -7.03
N ILE A 165 -0.91 11.09 -6.55
CA ILE A 165 0.18 10.45 -7.30
C ILE A 165 -0.30 9.95 -8.67
N ASN A 166 -1.53 9.43 -8.75
CA ASN A 166 -2.13 9.02 -10.02
C ASN A 166 -2.46 10.18 -10.96
N ASP A 167 -2.79 11.37 -10.44
CA ASP A 167 -2.94 12.57 -11.25
C ASP A 167 -1.61 12.91 -11.94
N LEU A 168 -0.50 12.84 -11.19
CA LEU A 168 0.84 13.10 -11.73
C LEU A 168 1.25 12.03 -12.75
N LEU A 169 1.01 10.75 -12.46
CA LEU A 169 1.30 9.63 -13.37
C LEU A 169 0.49 9.70 -14.68
N LYS A 170 -0.71 10.29 -14.63
CA LYS A 170 -1.56 10.55 -15.80
C LYS A 170 -1.22 11.86 -16.52
N GLY A 171 -0.20 12.60 -16.06
CA GLY A 171 0.27 13.83 -16.69
C GLY A 171 -0.53 15.09 -16.31
N GLY A 172 -1.35 15.04 -15.27
CA GLY A 172 -2.10 16.19 -14.78
C GLY A 172 -1.18 17.34 -14.33
N SER A 173 -1.63 18.57 -14.50
CA SER A 173 -0.85 19.76 -14.13
C SER A 173 -0.91 20.04 -12.62
N ASP A 174 0.09 20.76 -12.10
CA ASP A 174 0.10 21.20 -10.70
C ASP A 174 -1.13 22.05 -10.36
N LYS A 175 -1.54 22.91 -11.30
CA LYS A 175 -2.69 23.80 -11.11
C LYS A 175 -3.99 23.01 -10.97
N GLU A 176 -4.21 22.02 -11.83
CA GLU A 176 -5.40 21.17 -11.75
C GLU A 176 -5.45 20.39 -10.45
N LEU A 177 -4.34 19.78 -10.04
CA LEU A 177 -4.29 19.04 -8.77
C LEU A 177 -4.63 19.95 -7.58
N LEU A 178 -4.09 21.17 -7.54
CA LEU A 178 -4.37 22.12 -6.46
C LEU A 178 -5.84 22.61 -6.47
N ASP A 179 -6.44 22.81 -7.64
CA ASP A 179 -7.88 23.12 -7.77
C ASP A 179 -8.74 21.97 -7.20
N TYR A 180 -8.41 20.73 -7.54
CA TYR A 180 -9.11 19.57 -6.98
C TYR A 180 -8.95 19.49 -5.47
N TYR A 181 -7.77 19.76 -4.91
CA TYR A 181 -7.58 19.83 -3.45
C TYR A 181 -8.49 20.88 -2.79
N GLN A 182 -8.56 22.08 -3.34
CA GLN A 182 -9.46 23.14 -2.82
C GLN A 182 -10.93 22.69 -2.86
N ARG A 183 -11.35 22.03 -3.94
CA ARG A 183 -12.73 21.54 -4.12
C ARG A 183 -13.04 20.36 -3.18
N ILE A 184 -12.13 19.39 -3.06
CA ILE A 184 -12.24 18.28 -2.11
C ILE A 184 -12.39 18.82 -0.69
N ILE A 185 -11.52 19.73 -0.26
CA ILE A 185 -11.57 20.35 1.06
C ILE A 185 -12.90 21.09 1.27
N LYS A 186 -13.34 21.88 0.28
CA LYS A 186 -14.61 22.61 0.35
C LYS A 186 -15.80 21.66 0.51
N THR A 187 -15.86 20.60 -0.29
CA THR A 187 -16.92 19.59 -0.22
C THR A 187 -16.91 18.86 1.12
N LEU A 188 -15.75 18.37 1.58
CA LEU A 188 -15.64 17.69 2.87
C LEU A 188 -16.07 18.59 4.04
N LYS A 189 -15.67 19.87 4.05
CA LYS A 189 -16.10 20.82 5.09
C LYS A 189 -17.60 21.09 5.06
N LYS A 190 -18.20 21.11 3.87
CA LYS A 190 -19.65 21.30 3.70
C LYS A 190 -20.42 20.08 4.20
N ASN A 191 -20.01 18.89 3.75
CA ASN A 191 -20.68 17.62 4.07
C ASN A 191 -20.45 17.23 5.53
N HIS A 192 -19.30 17.60 6.10
CA HIS A 192 -18.86 17.17 7.42
C HIS A 192 -18.30 18.32 8.27
N PRO A 193 -19.14 19.30 8.65
CA PRO A 193 -18.69 20.52 9.34
C PRO A 193 -18.10 20.27 10.74
N LYS A 194 -18.36 19.11 11.35
CA LYS A 194 -17.86 18.72 12.67
C LYS A 194 -16.62 17.82 12.62
N SER A 195 -16.28 17.28 11.45
CA SER A 195 -15.18 16.33 11.32
C SER A 195 -13.83 17.03 11.32
N LYS A 196 -12.84 16.36 11.91
CA LYS A 196 -11.44 16.72 11.74
C LYS A 196 -10.99 16.21 10.37
N ILE A 197 -10.67 17.12 9.45
CA ILE A 197 -10.15 16.77 8.13
C ILE A 197 -8.62 16.87 8.20
N ILE A 198 -7.96 15.76 7.88
CA ILE A 198 -6.51 15.59 7.90
C ILE A 198 -6.06 15.27 6.49
N VAL A 199 -5.37 16.22 5.85
CA VAL A 199 -4.77 16.01 4.54
C VAL A 199 -3.34 15.53 4.73
N GLN A 200 -2.98 14.45 4.05
CA GLN A 200 -1.67 13.82 4.15
C GLN A 200 -0.81 14.21 2.94
N SER A 201 0.50 14.36 3.14
CA SER A 201 1.43 14.60 2.05
C SER A 201 1.39 13.47 1.02
N ILE A 202 1.47 13.80 -0.28
CA ILE A 202 1.72 12.81 -1.33
C ILE A 202 3.11 12.19 -1.07
N LEU A 203 3.19 10.86 -1.07
CA LEU A 203 4.44 10.14 -0.84
C LEU A 203 5.38 10.28 -2.05
N PRO A 204 6.71 10.31 -1.83
CA PRO A 204 7.68 10.17 -2.91
C PRO A 204 7.61 8.75 -3.51
N HIS A 205 8.22 8.56 -4.66
CA HIS A 205 8.47 7.24 -5.23
C HIS A 205 9.97 6.89 -5.18
N ALA A 206 10.30 5.62 -5.34
CA ALA A 206 11.69 5.16 -5.31
C ALA A 206 12.39 5.43 -6.65
N ASN A 207 13.72 5.51 -6.61
CA ASN A 207 14.53 5.73 -7.82
C ASN A 207 14.47 4.55 -8.81
N ARG A 208 14.21 3.35 -8.30
CA ARG A 208 13.96 2.15 -9.12
C ARG A 208 12.56 1.67 -8.85
N SER A 209 11.89 1.24 -9.91
CA SER A 209 10.53 0.75 -9.82
C SER A 209 10.28 -0.42 -10.76
N THR A 210 9.45 -1.34 -10.30
CA THR A 210 8.94 -2.49 -11.05
C THR A 210 7.43 -2.40 -11.25
N VAL A 211 6.82 -1.22 -11.06
CA VAL A 211 5.41 -1.00 -11.36
C VAL A 211 5.14 -1.17 -12.85
N GLU A 212 3.87 -1.41 -13.19
CA GLU A 212 3.43 -1.36 -14.58
C GLU A 212 3.66 0.04 -15.14
N ASN A 213 4.48 0.14 -16.20
CA ASN A 213 4.93 1.39 -16.83
C ASN A 213 5.88 2.24 -15.95
N PRO A 214 7.10 1.76 -15.65
CA PRO A 214 8.08 2.47 -14.83
C PRO A 214 8.45 3.85 -15.41
N ASP A 215 8.33 4.03 -16.73
CA ASP A 215 8.59 5.30 -17.41
C ASP A 215 7.65 6.41 -16.91
N ARG A 216 6.36 6.10 -16.65
CA ARG A 216 5.41 7.10 -16.13
C ARG A 216 5.81 7.60 -14.76
N LEU A 217 6.30 6.70 -13.91
CA LEU A 217 6.81 7.04 -12.58
C LEU A 217 8.08 7.88 -12.69
N SER A 218 8.99 7.54 -13.61
CA SER A 218 10.23 8.30 -13.84
C SER A 218 10.00 9.74 -14.33
N ASN A 219 8.86 10.00 -14.99
CA ASN A 219 8.47 11.33 -15.45
C ASN A 219 7.94 12.23 -14.31
N VAL A 220 7.63 11.66 -13.14
CA VAL A 220 7.13 12.41 -11.98
C VAL A 220 8.28 12.67 -11.02
N SER A 221 8.98 13.79 -11.14
CA SER A 221 10.06 14.10 -10.19
C SER A 221 9.58 14.22 -8.74
N ASN A 222 10.27 13.58 -7.79
CA ASN A 222 10.03 13.77 -6.36
C ASN A 222 10.20 15.23 -5.90
N GLN A 223 10.98 16.06 -6.61
CA GLN A 223 11.07 17.50 -6.35
C GLN A 223 9.75 18.21 -6.66
N ARG A 224 9.03 17.76 -7.70
CA ARG A 224 7.68 18.23 -8.03
C ARG A 224 6.70 17.86 -6.92
N ILE A 225 6.74 16.62 -6.44
CA ILE A 225 5.92 16.15 -5.31
C ILE A 225 6.18 16.99 -4.05
N TYR A 226 7.46 17.21 -3.69
CA TYR A 226 7.84 18.08 -2.57
C TYR A 226 7.24 19.49 -2.69
N ASN A 227 7.33 20.10 -3.86
CA ASN A 227 6.79 21.43 -4.11
C ASN A 227 5.26 21.48 -4.02
N LEU A 228 4.58 20.44 -4.54
CA LEU A 228 3.13 20.29 -4.43
C LEU A 228 2.70 20.10 -2.98
N ASN A 229 3.39 19.26 -2.21
CA ASN A 229 3.11 19.06 -0.78
C ASN A 229 3.12 20.37 0.00
N ARG A 230 4.09 21.27 -0.25
CA ARG A 230 4.12 22.60 0.38
C ARG A 230 2.91 23.47 0.01
N LYS A 231 2.49 23.44 -1.25
CA LYS A 231 1.31 24.19 -1.71
C LYS A 231 0.01 23.61 -1.14
N ILE A 232 -0.10 22.29 -1.07
CA ILE A 232 -1.23 21.58 -0.45
C ILE A 232 -1.29 21.94 1.05
N ALA A 233 -0.16 21.89 1.76
CA ALA A 233 -0.07 22.28 3.17
C ALA A 233 -0.53 23.74 3.39
N ALA A 234 -0.19 24.66 2.48
CA ALA A 234 -0.66 26.04 2.53
C ALA A 234 -2.19 26.13 2.38
N ILE A 235 -2.78 25.45 1.39
CA ILE A 235 -4.25 25.39 1.19
C ILE A 235 -4.95 24.85 2.44
N VAL A 236 -4.40 23.79 3.02
CA VAL A 236 -4.94 23.13 4.23
C VAL A 236 -4.89 24.07 5.43
N LYS A 237 -3.76 24.76 5.61
CA LYS A 237 -3.58 25.76 6.68
C LYS A 237 -4.53 26.95 6.53
N GLU A 238 -4.66 27.51 5.33
CA GLU A 238 -5.63 28.59 5.02
C GLU A 238 -7.07 28.16 5.29
N SER A 239 -7.37 26.88 5.06
CA SER A 239 -8.67 26.28 5.32
C SER A 239 -8.93 25.96 6.80
N LYS A 240 -7.97 26.22 7.69
CA LYS A 240 -7.97 25.87 9.12
C LYS A 240 -8.19 24.37 9.38
N LEU A 241 -7.58 23.54 8.53
CA LEU A 241 -7.58 22.09 8.64
C LEU A 241 -6.21 21.58 9.06
N HIS A 242 -6.11 20.27 9.29
CA HIS A 242 -4.85 19.67 9.69
C HIS A 242 -4.10 19.07 8.50
N TYR A 243 -2.78 19.23 8.52
CA TYR A 243 -1.87 18.63 7.55
C TYR A 243 -0.96 17.62 8.26
N LEU A 244 -0.93 16.38 7.78
CA LEU A 244 -0.02 15.34 8.23
C LEU A 244 1.10 15.20 7.19
N ASP A 245 2.25 15.78 7.50
CA ASP A 245 3.44 15.67 6.65
C ASP A 245 4.14 14.33 6.88
N LEU A 246 3.92 13.39 5.96
CA LEU A 246 4.56 12.08 5.99
C LEU A 246 5.91 12.10 5.27
N GLN A 247 6.15 13.06 4.38
CA GLN A 247 7.29 13.02 3.46
C GLN A 247 8.64 12.77 4.17
N PRO A 248 9.00 13.46 5.28
CA PRO A 248 10.27 13.24 5.97
C PRO A 248 10.46 11.81 6.51
N LEU A 249 9.35 11.09 6.76
CA LEU A 249 9.38 9.72 7.28
C LEU A 249 9.62 8.68 6.18
N PHE A 250 9.41 9.04 4.91
CA PHE A 250 9.46 8.13 3.77
C PHE A 250 10.64 8.41 2.83
N THR A 251 11.21 9.62 2.86
CA THR A 251 12.34 9.99 2.00
C THR A 251 13.69 9.53 2.55
N ASN A 252 14.59 9.11 1.66
CA ASN A 252 16.03 9.03 1.93
C ASN A 252 16.71 10.40 1.72
N ASN A 253 18.04 10.45 1.87
CA ASN A 253 18.83 11.69 1.74
C ASN A 253 18.80 12.28 0.32
N GLU A 254 18.49 11.46 -0.67
CA GLU A 254 18.36 11.86 -2.07
C GLU A 254 16.93 12.28 -2.44
N GLY A 255 15.98 12.24 -1.49
CA GLY A 255 14.58 12.64 -1.71
C GLY A 255 13.70 11.57 -2.36
N TYR A 256 14.19 10.33 -2.49
CA TYR A 256 13.42 9.18 -2.97
C TYR A 256 12.77 8.39 -1.84
N LEU A 257 11.72 7.65 -2.14
CA LEU A 257 11.16 6.67 -1.22
C LEU A 257 12.23 5.66 -0.80
N ARG A 258 12.41 5.48 0.51
CA ARG A 258 13.33 4.49 1.07
C ARG A 258 12.99 3.08 0.56
N SER A 259 14.00 2.37 0.06
CA SER A 259 13.83 1.08 -0.62
C SER A 259 13.17 0.00 0.23
N GLU A 260 13.42 0.01 1.53
CA GLU A 260 12.85 -0.94 2.50
C GLU A 260 11.36 -0.71 2.79
N LEU A 261 10.84 0.47 2.44
CA LEU A 261 9.44 0.84 2.66
C LEU A 261 8.53 0.53 1.48
N THR A 262 9.06 -0.01 0.38
CA THR A 262 8.30 -0.23 -0.86
C THR A 262 8.56 -1.62 -1.42
N THR A 263 7.55 -2.17 -2.10
CA THR A 263 7.65 -3.46 -2.79
C THR A 263 8.05 -3.31 -4.26
N ASP A 264 7.63 -2.23 -4.90
CA ASP A 264 7.76 -2.02 -6.34
C ASP A 264 8.22 -0.60 -6.72
N GLY A 265 8.56 0.23 -5.74
CA GLY A 265 8.97 1.62 -5.92
C GLY A 265 7.85 2.65 -5.81
N LEU A 266 6.59 2.23 -5.70
CA LEU A 266 5.44 3.12 -5.48
C LEU A 266 4.61 2.68 -4.27
N HIS A 267 4.23 1.40 -4.23
CA HIS A 267 3.39 0.85 -3.18
C HIS A 267 4.21 0.45 -1.96
N LEU A 268 3.60 0.55 -0.78
CA LEU A 268 4.29 0.32 0.48
C LEU A 268 4.47 -1.16 0.78
N SER A 269 5.63 -1.48 1.35
CA SER A 269 5.86 -2.75 2.04
C SER A 269 5.15 -2.76 3.39
N SER A 270 5.11 -3.93 4.06
CA SER A 270 4.62 -4.02 5.44
C SER A 270 5.33 -3.03 6.37
N GLN A 271 6.64 -2.82 6.18
CA GLN A 271 7.41 -1.83 6.94
C GLN A 271 6.98 -0.39 6.62
N GLY A 272 6.66 -0.10 5.37
CA GLY A 272 6.09 1.20 4.96
C GLY A 272 4.77 1.50 5.68
N TYR A 273 3.86 0.52 5.76
CA TYR A 273 2.61 0.68 6.51
C TYR A 273 2.81 0.81 8.01
N LEU A 274 3.82 0.14 8.60
CA LEU A 274 4.16 0.34 10.01
C LEU A 274 4.63 1.77 10.28
N VAL A 275 5.44 2.35 9.40
CA VAL A 275 5.84 3.77 9.49
C VAL A 275 4.62 4.69 9.39
N TRP A 276 3.72 4.43 8.43
CA TRP A 276 2.50 5.22 8.26
C TRP A 276 1.59 5.14 9.50
N ARG A 277 1.37 3.92 10.02
CA ARG A 277 0.62 3.68 11.27
C ARG A 277 1.17 4.52 12.42
N SER A 278 2.49 4.48 12.64
CA SER A 278 3.12 5.23 13.73
C SER A 278 2.91 6.74 13.57
N ALA A 279 2.94 7.25 12.35
CA ALA A 279 2.64 8.65 12.06
C ALA A 279 1.19 9.01 12.40
N ILE A 280 0.21 8.19 11.97
CA ILE A 280 -1.21 8.38 12.29
C ILE A 280 -1.45 8.32 13.80
N GLN A 281 -0.84 7.37 14.51
CA GLN A 281 -0.97 7.23 15.96
C GLN A 281 -0.44 8.46 16.70
N THR A 282 0.80 8.87 16.38
CA THR A 282 1.43 10.05 17.00
C THR A 282 0.61 11.30 16.73
N PHE A 283 0.16 11.48 15.48
CA PHE A 283 -0.69 12.61 15.10
C PHE A 283 -2.03 12.61 15.86
N SER A 284 -2.67 11.44 15.97
CA SER A 284 -3.96 11.31 16.67
C SER A 284 -3.86 11.68 18.15
N GLN A 285 -2.80 11.25 18.83
CA GLN A 285 -2.56 11.60 20.24
C GLN A 285 -2.31 13.10 20.43
N LEU A 286 -1.49 13.70 19.56
CA LEU A 286 -1.12 15.12 19.69
C LEU A 286 -2.24 16.08 19.31
N VAL A 287 -3.08 15.73 18.34
CA VAL A 287 -4.00 16.68 17.71
C VAL A 287 -5.46 16.31 17.94
N LEU A 288 -5.82 15.03 17.87
CA LEU A 288 -7.22 14.62 18.02
C LEU A 288 -7.62 14.45 19.49
N GLU A 289 -6.69 14.06 20.36
CA GLU A 289 -6.98 13.78 21.78
C GLU A 289 -6.70 14.98 22.69
N SER A 290 -5.69 15.80 22.38
CA SER A 290 -5.41 17.03 23.13
C SER A 290 -6.58 18.02 23.10
N GLU A 291 -7.30 18.10 21.99
CA GLU A 291 -8.49 18.97 21.84
C GLU A 291 -9.73 18.42 22.57
N LEU A 292 -9.77 17.13 22.91
CA LEU A 292 -10.84 16.54 23.73
C LEU A 292 -10.62 16.81 25.22
N LEU A 293 -9.36 16.86 25.67
CA LEU A 293 -8.98 17.17 27.05
C LEU A 293 -8.91 18.68 27.33
N ALA A 294 -8.85 19.52 26.30
CA ALA A 294 -8.78 20.98 26.41
C ALA A 294 -10.15 21.68 26.50
N LYS A 295 -11.27 20.94 26.60
CA LYS A 295 -12.57 21.55 26.90
C LYS A 295 -12.69 21.82 28.41
N PRO A 296 -12.98 23.08 28.82
CA PRO A 296 -13.27 23.41 30.21
C PRO A 296 -14.60 22.81 30.69
#